data_AF-A0A534RW61-F1
#
_entry.id   AF-A0A534RW61-F1
#
_cell.length_a   1.000
_cell.length_b   1.000
_cell.length_c   1.000
_cell.angle_alpha   90.00
_cell.angle_beta   90.00
_cell.angle_gamma   90.00
#
_symmetry.space_group_name_H-M   'P 1'
#
loop_
_entity.id
_entity.type
_entity.pdbx_description
1 polymer ?
#
loop_
_entity_poly.entity_id
_entity_poly.type
_entity_poly.pdbx_seq_one_letter_code
_entity_poly.pdbx_strand_id
1 'polypeptide(L)'
;MIATLTRIWLVLLLLGLCRPAAAGPTDTPLPTFSDSRAAVNVYIAAGVIKNNNLETDVVCTNVDTVAVDIGLEVFDETGALRNSIAAGSGASLNVGVGKTVTVGTAGTA
;
A
#
# COMPACT_ATOMS: atom_id res chain seq x y z
N MET A 1 27.75 -27.52 -30.30
CA MET A 1 27.31 -27.82 -28.91
C MET A 1 27.65 -26.72 -27.91
N ILE A 2 28.74 -25.96 -28.05
CA ILE A 2 29.14 -24.91 -27.09
C ILE A 2 28.17 -23.69 -27.12
N ALA A 3 27.73 -23.24 -28.30
CA ALA A 3 26.84 -22.08 -28.44
C ALA A 3 25.45 -22.24 -27.80
N THR A 4 24.95 -23.48 -27.68
CA THR A 4 23.64 -23.78 -27.07
C THR A 4 23.70 -23.66 -25.55
N LEU A 5 24.82 -24.05 -24.93
CA LEU A 5 25.02 -23.95 -23.49
C LEU A 5 25.12 -22.49 -23.05
N THR A 6 25.85 -21.65 -23.81
CA THR A 6 26.02 -20.22 -23.49
C THR A 6 24.69 -19.45 -23.52
N ARG A 7 23.79 -19.82 -24.44
CA ARG A 7 22.44 -19.23 -24.52
C ARG A 7 21.56 -19.58 -23.32
N ILE A 8 21.65 -20.82 -22.82
CA ILE A 8 20.88 -21.26 -21.64
C ILE A 8 21.34 -20.50 -20.39
N TRP A 9 22.65 -20.37 -20.18
CA TRP A 9 23.20 -19.61 -19.05
C TRP A 9 22.85 -18.13 -19.09
N LEU A 10 22.88 -17.51 -20.28
CA LEU A 10 22.47 -16.13 -20.45
C LEU A 10 20.98 -15.93 -20.14
N VAL A 11 20.12 -16.86 -20.56
CA VAL A 11 18.68 -16.80 -20.27
C VAL A 11 18.40 -16.97 -18.77
N LEU A 12 19.06 -17.91 -18.09
CA LEU A 12 18.92 -18.05 -16.63
C LEU A 12 19.41 -16.81 -15.86
N LEU A 13 20.51 -16.21 -16.30
CA LEU A 13 21.01 -14.96 -15.71
C LEU A 13 20.02 -13.80 -15.90
N LEU A 14 19.43 -13.67 -17.09
CA LEU A 14 18.45 -12.62 -17.40
C LEU A 14 17.14 -12.80 -16.63
N LEU A 15 16.67 -14.04 -16.46
CA LEU A 15 15.47 -14.34 -15.66
C LEU A 15 15.68 -14.03 -14.17
N GLY A 16 16.88 -14.24 -13.64
CA GLY A 16 17.22 -13.87 -12.26
C GLY A 16 17.33 -12.36 -12.00
N LEU A 17 17.43 -11.55 -13.06
CA LEU A 17 17.50 -10.08 -12.97
C LEU A 17 16.12 -9.40 -13.03
N CYS A 18 15.07 -10.12 -13.43
CA CYS A 18 13.71 -9.60 -13.40
C CYS A 18 13.23 -9.50 -11.95
N ARG A 19 13.23 -8.29 -11.40
CA ARG A 19 12.51 -8.01 -10.15
C ARG A 19 11.01 -8.05 -10.44
N PRO A 20 10.17 -8.75 -9.64
CA PRO A 20 8.73 -8.57 -9.72
C PRO A 20 8.41 -7.07 -9.69
N ALA A 21 7.68 -6.60 -10.70
CA ALA A 21 7.12 -5.26 -10.68
C ALA A 21 6.06 -5.24 -9.58
N ALA A 22 6.27 -4.42 -8.56
CA ALA A 22 5.22 -4.19 -7.58
C ALA A 22 4.13 -3.34 -8.25
N ALA A 23 2.93 -3.89 -8.28
CA ALA A 23 1.74 -3.21 -8.75
C ALA A 23 1.48 -2.08 -7.74
N GLY A 24 1.45 -0.82 -8.18
CA GLY A 24 1.19 0.31 -7.28
C GLY A 24 -0.25 0.29 -6.74
N PRO A 25 -0.74 1.41 -6.16
CA PRO A 25 -2.09 1.48 -5.59
C PRO A 25 -3.21 1.27 -6.63
N THR A 26 -2.94 1.47 -7.92
CA THR A 26 -3.92 1.26 -9.01
C THR A 26 -4.08 -0.22 -9.39
N ASP A 27 -3.02 -1.02 -9.25
CA ASP A 27 -2.94 -2.39 -9.74
C ASP A 27 -3.00 -3.43 -8.60
N THR A 28 -2.75 -2.99 -7.36
CA THR A 28 -2.82 -3.86 -6.17
C THR A 28 -4.28 -4.19 -5.86
N PRO A 29 -4.64 -5.48 -5.66
CA PRO A 29 -5.97 -5.86 -5.19
C PRO A 29 -6.31 -5.19 -3.86
N LEU A 30 -7.56 -4.76 -3.70
CA LEU A 30 -7.97 -4.12 -2.46
C LEU A 30 -7.89 -5.08 -1.27
N PRO A 31 -7.35 -4.64 -0.13
CA PRO A 31 -7.22 -5.46 1.07
C PRO A 31 -8.56 -5.61 1.80
N THR A 32 -8.55 -6.45 2.83
CA THR A 32 -9.55 -6.43 3.90
C THR A 32 -8.94 -5.81 5.16
N PHE A 33 -9.76 -5.15 5.97
CA PHE A 33 -9.34 -4.74 7.31
C PHE A 33 -9.14 -5.97 8.22
N SER A 34 -8.54 -5.76 9.39
CA SER A 34 -8.28 -6.83 10.37
C SER A 34 -9.55 -7.46 10.95
N ASP A 35 -10.71 -6.82 10.81
CA ASP A 35 -12.03 -7.35 11.15
C ASP A 35 -12.74 -8.01 9.96
N SER A 36 -11.99 -8.31 8.87
CA SER A 36 -12.46 -8.97 7.65
C SER A 36 -13.42 -8.16 6.79
N ARG A 37 -13.64 -6.87 7.08
CA ARG A 37 -14.43 -5.99 6.22
C ARG A 37 -13.63 -5.62 4.97
N ALA A 38 -14.26 -5.72 3.81
CA ALA A 38 -13.62 -5.38 2.53
C ALA A 38 -13.38 -3.87 2.43
N ALA A 39 -12.18 -3.48 1.99
CA ALA A 39 -11.89 -2.08 1.72
C ALA A 39 -12.45 -1.65 0.36
N VAL A 40 -12.69 -0.35 0.25
CA VAL A 40 -12.99 0.33 -1.01
C VAL A 40 -11.96 1.42 -1.23
N ASN A 41 -11.50 1.62 -2.47
CA ASN A 41 -10.63 2.75 -2.79
C ASN A 41 -11.46 4.04 -2.82
N VAL A 42 -11.05 5.05 -2.05
CA VAL A 42 -11.72 6.36 -2.01
C VAL A 42 -10.88 7.44 -2.67
N TYR A 43 -9.54 7.36 -2.53
CA TYR A 43 -8.62 8.34 -3.09
C TYR A 43 -7.21 7.75 -3.22
N ILE A 44 -6.48 8.16 -4.26
CA ILE A 44 -5.06 7.88 -4.42
C ILE A 44 -4.32 9.22 -4.37
N ALA A 45 -3.55 9.43 -3.30
CA ALA A 45 -2.71 10.60 -3.14
C ALA A 45 -1.35 10.38 -3.79
N ALA A 46 -0.98 11.23 -4.76
CA ALA A 46 0.38 11.25 -5.30
C ALA A 46 1.28 12.15 -4.45
N GLY A 47 2.56 11.79 -4.32
CA GLY A 47 3.56 12.63 -3.63
C GLY A 47 3.51 12.57 -2.10
N VAL A 48 3.03 11.47 -1.52
CA VAL A 48 3.10 11.20 -0.08
C VAL A 48 4.56 11.12 0.36
N ILE A 49 4.93 11.90 1.38
CA ILE A 49 6.30 11.99 1.90
C ILE A 49 6.40 11.27 3.23
N LYS A 50 7.44 10.44 3.38
CA LYS A 50 7.84 9.78 4.62
C LYS A 50 9.36 9.62 4.66
N ASN A 51 10.10 10.73 4.77
CA ASN A 51 11.55 10.73 4.88
C ASN A 51 12.08 12.12 5.30
N ASN A 52 13.35 12.21 5.70
CA ASN A 52 14.02 13.47 6.04
C ASN A 52 13.26 14.32 7.07
N ASN A 53 12.69 13.68 8.09
CA ASN A 53 11.87 14.32 9.13
C ASN A 53 10.61 15.03 8.58
N LEU A 54 10.17 14.67 7.37
CA LEU A 54 8.92 15.12 6.78
C LEU A 54 7.97 13.93 6.63
N GLU A 55 6.73 14.17 7.03
CA GLU A 55 5.66 13.19 7.04
C GLU A 55 4.39 13.82 6.48
N THR A 56 3.57 12.98 5.87
CA THR A 56 2.25 13.38 5.38
C THR A 56 1.19 12.86 6.33
N ASP A 57 0.33 13.75 6.79
CA ASP A 57 -0.84 13.41 7.56
C ASP A 57 -2.08 13.42 6.65
N VAL A 58 -2.79 12.30 6.63
CA VAL A 58 -4.07 12.18 5.93
C VAL A 58 -5.18 12.28 6.96
N VAL A 59 -5.99 13.34 6.85
CA VAL A 59 -7.08 13.61 7.79
C VAL A 59 -8.40 13.19 7.14
N CYS A 60 -9.01 12.16 7.70
CA CYS A 60 -10.24 11.56 7.17
C CYS A 60 -11.38 11.77 8.15
N THR A 61 -12.52 12.28 7.67
CA THR A 61 -13.74 12.41 8.46
C THR A 61 -14.79 11.45 7.94
N ASN A 62 -15.38 10.64 8.83
CA ASN A 62 -16.51 9.80 8.46
C ASN A 62 -17.76 10.66 8.27
N VAL A 63 -18.20 10.80 7.02
CA VAL A 63 -19.42 11.53 6.62
C VAL A 63 -20.57 10.59 6.24
N ASP A 64 -20.42 9.28 6.48
CA ASP A 64 -21.48 8.29 6.29
C ASP A 64 -22.52 8.39 7.43
N THR A 65 -23.60 7.61 7.30
CA THR A 65 -24.69 7.43 8.26
C THR A 65 -24.39 6.37 9.33
N VAL A 66 -23.31 5.60 9.16
CA VAL A 66 -22.89 4.53 10.08
C VAL A 66 -21.39 4.60 10.38
N ALA A 67 -20.93 3.86 11.39
CA ALA A 67 -19.50 3.71 11.64
C ALA A 67 -18.82 2.94 10.50
N VAL A 68 -17.63 3.37 10.11
CA VAL A 68 -16.85 2.79 9.01
C VAL A 68 -15.39 2.59 9.41
N ASP A 69 -14.69 1.73 8.69
CA ASP A 69 -13.26 1.54 8.85
C ASP A 69 -12.53 2.45 7.87
N ILE A 70 -11.48 3.13 8.36
CA ILE A 70 -10.68 4.06 7.58
C ILE A 70 -9.25 3.53 7.55
N GLY A 71 -8.69 3.41 6.35
CA GLY A 71 -7.35 2.89 6.13
C GLY A 71 -6.55 3.78 5.19
N LEU A 72 -5.24 3.83 5.42
CA LEU A 72 -4.26 4.41 4.51
C LEU A 72 -3.22 3.35 4.19
N GLU A 73 -3.04 3.03 2.92
CA GLU A 73 -1.93 2.21 2.42
C GLU A 73 -0.93 3.10 1.67
N VAL A 74 0.33 2.96 2.02
CA VAL A 74 1.47 3.69 1.48
C VAL A 74 2.24 2.75 0.59
N PHE A 75 2.39 3.17 -0.66
CA PHE A 75 3.23 2.52 -1.65
C PHE A 75 4.43 3.41 -1.90
N ASP A 76 5.61 2.81 -2.02
CA ASP A 76 6.83 3.55 -2.32
C ASP A 76 6.98 3.84 -3.83
N GLU A 77 8.10 4.45 -4.21
CA GLU A 77 8.41 4.78 -5.61
C GLU A 77 8.55 3.56 -6.53
N THR A 78 8.76 2.37 -5.97
CA THR A 78 8.80 1.11 -6.71
C THR A 78 7.44 0.44 -6.86
N GLY A 79 6.40 1.02 -6.23
CA GLY A 79 5.06 0.44 -6.12
C GLY A 79 4.94 -0.60 -5.02
N ALA A 80 5.94 -0.77 -4.15
CA ALA A 80 5.89 -1.75 -3.08
C ALA A 80 5.06 -1.21 -1.91
N LEU A 81 4.13 -2.04 -1.43
CA LEU A 81 3.35 -1.75 -0.24
C LEU A 81 4.26 -1.71 1.00
N ARG A 82 4.19 -0.62 1.77
CA ARG A 82 5.06 -0.38 2.94
C ARG A 82 4.39 -0.62 4.29
N ASN A 83 3.07 -0.50 4.34
CA ASN A 83 2.25 -0.87 5.48
C ASN A 83 1.03 -1.70 5.05
N SER A 84 0.32 -2.31 6.00
CA SER A 84 -0.89 -3.06 5.68
C SER A 84 -2.00 -2.76 6.67
N ILE A 85 -3.15 -2.33 6.14
CA ILE A 85 -4.35 -2.08 6.95
C ILE A 85 -4.94 -3.39 7.50
N ALA A 86 -4.71 -4.51 6.80
CA ALA A 86 -5.08 -5.85 7.27
C ALA A 86 -4.33 -6.24 8.56
N ALA A 87 -3.09 -5.74 8.71
CA ALA A 87 -2.28 -5.88 9.92
C ALA A 87 -2.52 -4.75 10.95
N GLY A 88 -3.47 -3.84 10.69
CA GLY A 88 -3.78 -2.70 11.55
C GLY A 88 -2.84 -1.49 11.40
N SER A 89 -1.82 -1.57 10.55
CA SER A 89 -0.89 -0.45 10.32
C SER A 89 -1.50 0.54 9.33
N GLY A 90 -1.77 1.77 9.80
CA GLY A 90 -2.49 2.78 9.02
C GLY A 90 -4.01 2.60 9.01
N ALA A 91 -4.57 1.83 9.96
CA ALA A 91 -6.01 1.57 10.04
C ALA A 91 -6.63 2.15 11.32
N SER A 92 -7.85 2.66 11.20
CA SER A 92 -8.74 3.03 12.30
C SER A 92 -10.07 2.34 12.06
N LEU A 93 -10.43 1.40 12.93
CA LEU A 93 -11.67 0.64 12.81
C LEU A 93 -12.83 1.36 13.50
N ASN A 94 -14.05 1.10 13.02
CA ASN A 94 -15.28 1.53 13.65
C ASN A 94 -15.32 3.04 13.96
N VAL A 95 -14.80 3.86 13.04
CA VAL A 95 -14.79 5.31 13.16
C VAL A 95 -16.23 5.82 13.10
N GLY A 96 -16.71 6.35 14.22
CA GLY A 96 -18.09 6.82 14.34
C GLY A 96 -18.43 7.97 13.39
N VAL A 97 -19.72 8.16 13.14
CA VAL A 97 -20.24 9.24 12.28
C VAL A 97 -19.78 10.62 12.78
N GLY A 98 -19.31 11.46 11.86
CA GLY A 98 -18.79 12.80 12.15
C GLY A 98 -17.46 12.82 12.89
N LYS A 99 -16.82 11.65 13.13
CA LYS A 99 -15.49 11.59 13.73
C LYS A 99 -14.41 11.74 12.66
N THR A 100 -13.33 12.39 13.07
CA THR A 100 -12.13 12.59 12.27
C THR A 100 -11.00 11.76 12.85
N VAL A 101 -10.28 11.06 11.97
CA VAL A 101 -9.02 10.38 12.30
C VAL A 101 -7.91 10.96 11.45
N THR A 102 -6.73 11.05 12.03
CA THR A 102 -5.51 11.44 11.32
C THR A 102 -4.64 10.20 11.21
N VAL A 103 -4.27 9.84 9.99
CA VAL A 103 -3.33 8.76 9.71
C VAL A 103 -2.07 9.38 9.12
N GLY A 104 -1.02 9.42 9.94
CA GLY A 104 0.28 9.93 9.55
C GLY A 104 1.18 8.84 8.99
N THR A 105 2.07 9.21 8.08
CA THR A 105 3.02 8.25 7.49
C THR A 105 4.09 7.76 8.47
N ALA A 106 4.32 8.42 9.61
CA ALA A 106 5.17 7.90 10.70
C ALA A 106 4.69 6.54 11.22
N GLY A 107 3.37 6.39 11.38
CA GLY A 107 2.75 5.22 12.01
C GLY A 107 2.50 4.05 11.06
N THR A 108 2.68 4.29 9.76
CA THR A 108 2.67 3.27 8.71
C THR A 108 4.10 2.79 8.51
N ALA A 109 4.39 1.48 8.54
CA ALA A 109 5.76 0.94 8.40
C ALA A 109 6.41 1.27 7.05
#